data_AF-A0A429FYV3-F1
#
_entry.id   AF-A0A429FYV3-F1
#
_cell.length_a   1.000
_cell.length_b   1.000
_cell.length_c   1.000
_cell.angle_alpha   90.00
_cell.angle_beta   90.00
_cell.angle_gamma   90.00
#
_symmetry.space_group_name_H-M   'P 1'
#
loop_
_entity.id
_entity.type
_entity.pdbx_description
1 polymer ?
#
loop_
_entity_poly.entity_id
_entity_poly.type
_entity_poly.pdbx_seq_one_letter_code
_entity_poly.pdbx_strand_id
1 'polypeptide(L)'
;MSDTLNPTVPDAATGPPPRNTLGRLIRNPLAAVSLLILAVLIIASVCAPLLAPHGPADASLADAFAHPGGSHPLGADSAGRDILSRLIYGGRNTLGGAVIALALALFLGVPAGLYAGYRGGWFDAAASWSVNLVMALPAMVVLLASRAILGPNVWVLMIVLGVLAAPSFYRLVRGIVADIRGELYVDAARVSGLSDARIVARHVLIVVRGPIIIQTALVAGVAIALQAGLEFLGIGSGSTATWGAMLNEAFQNIQRAPLLMLWPGLALGLTNAALVLLAAALRDTLEDRSPHRRGPRRPHATPAAALADHSISEERTGLLSVRGLKVAYTLADGSDKEVVHGIDLDVQEGEIVGLVGESGSGKTQTAFSVLGILPEGGRVSSGSIQLSGQELAGLPERAHRTLRGTTVAYIPQEPMSNLDPAFTVGSQLTEPMRHILGLTRKQATDRAVELLRQVEIPSPEDVLRRYPHEISGGMAQRVLIAGAISCDPQLLIADEPTTALDVRVQAEILDLLRRLRDERGLGVLLVTHDLGVVADLCDRVAVMNQGRLVETGTTRQVLHHAQDPYTQNLLGAVLDSTPPREPWQPGPTRSIPA
;
A
#
# COMPACT_ATOMS: atom_id res chain seq x y z
N MET A 1 -19.64 -47.38 -38.73
CA MET A 1 -20.60 -46.80 -37.77
C MET A 1 -19.81 -46.38 -36.55
N SER A 2 -19.69 -45.08 -36.40
CA SER A 2 -18.87 -44.33 -35.46
C SER A 2 -19.59 -44.17 -34.12
N ASP A 3 -19.02 -44.71 -33.05
CA ASP A 3 -19.39 -44.36 -31.67
C ASP A 3 -18.27 -43.51 -31.07
N THR A 4 -18.47 -42.21 -31.12
CA THR A 4 -17.64 -41.18 -30.51
C THR A 4 -17.97 -41.07 -29.01
N LEU A 5 -16.98 -41.38 -28.17
CA LEU A 5 -16.93 -40.98 -26.77
C LEU A 5 -17.00 -39.46 -26.67
N ASN A 6 -18.08 -38.95 -26.07
CA ASN A 6 -18.27 -37.54 -25.76
C ASN A 6 -17.83 -37.31 -24.30
N PRO A 7 -16.70 -36.64 -24.01
CA PRO A 7 -16.37 -36.25 -22.65
C PRO A 7 -17.27 -35.08 -22.25
N THR A 8 -18.13 -35.30 -21.26
CA THR A 8 -18.92 -34.25 -20.61
C THR A 8 -17.99 -33.20 -20.01
N VAL A 9 -17.95 -32.02 -20.63
CA VAL A 9 -17.35 -30.81 -20.06
C VAL A 9 -18.09 -30.50 -18.75
N PRO A 10 -17.41 -30.38 -17.59
CA PRO A 10 -18.08 -29.93 -16.38
C PRO A 10 -18.55 -28.50 -16.59
N ASP A 11 -19.86 -28.27 -16.35
CA ASP A 11 -20.50 -26.96 -16.41
C ASP A 11 -19.63 -25.91 -15.72
N ALA A 12 -19.34 -24.84 -16.48
CA ALA A 12 -18.62 -23.68 -15.99
C ALA A 12 -19.28 -23.18 -14.71
N ALA A 13 -18.58 -23.35 -13.58
CA ALA A 13 -19.00 -22.86 -12.28
C ALA A 13 -19.41 -21.40 -12.41
N THR A 14 -20.71 -21.14 -12.24
CA THR A 14 -21.27 -19.81 -12.11
C THR A 14 -20.58 -19.17 -10.91
N GLY A 15 -19.74 -18.16 -11.17
CA GLY A 15 -19.06 -17.42 -10.11
C GLY A 15 -20.07 -16.87 -9.10
N PRO A 16 -19.68 -16.70 -7.82
CA PRO A 16 -20.58 -16.19 -6.81
C PRO A 16 -21.15 -14.82 -7.23
N PRO A 17 -22.41 -14.50 -6.86
CA PRO A 17 -23.03 -13.23 -7.23
C PRO A 17 -22.19 -12.06 -6.73
N PRO A 18 -22.18 -10.92 -7.44
CA PRO A 18 -21.43 -9.75 -7.03
C PRO A 18 -21.86 -9.35 -5.62
N ARG A 19 -20.95 -9.49 -4.65
CA ARG A 19 -21.17 -9.08 -3.26
C ARG A 19 -21.54 -7.59 -3.26
N ASN A 20 -22.61 -7.26 -2.54
CA ASN A 20 -23.22 -5.93 -2.52
C ASN A 20 -22.25 -4.87 -1.96
N THR A 21 -21.44 -4.28 -2.83
CA THR A 21 -20.44 -3.23 -2.52
C THR A 21 -21.09 -2.03 -1.85
N LEU A 22 -22.30 -1.68 -2.28
CA LEU A 22 -23.12 -0.62 -1.69
C LEU A 22 -23.43 -0.90 -0.21
N GLY A 23 -23.74 -2.16 0.14
CA GLY A 23 -24.02 -2.56 1.51
C GLY A 23 -22.81 -2.52 2.44
N ARG A 24 -21.59 -2.71 1.92
CA ARG A 24 -20.34 -2.53 2.68
C ARG A 24 -20.02 -1.05 2.86
N LEU A 25 -20.21 -0.25 1.82
CA LEU A 25 -19.97 1.17 1.86
C LEU A 25 -20.85 1.88 2.90
N ILE A 26 -22.15 1.57 2.93
CA ILE A 26 -23.09 2.15 3.91
C ILE A 26 -22.74 1.75 5.36
N ARG A 27 -22.05 0.61 5.57
CA ARG A 27 -21.62 0.18 6.91
C ARG A 27 -20.34 0.87 7.38
N ASN A 28 -19.57 1.49 6.48
CA ASN A 28 -18.43 2.31 6.88
C ASN A 28 -18.96 3.66 7.41
N PRO A 29 -18.70 4.02 8.69
CA PRO A 29 -19.26 5.22 9.29
C PRO A 29 -18.81 6.50 8.57
N LEU A 30 -17.57 6.56 8.07
CA LEU A 30 -17.07 7.71 7.33
C LEU A 30 -17.80 7.85 5.99
N ALA A 31 -17.94 6.75 5.24
CA ALA A 31 -18.69 6.77 3.98
C ALA A 31 -20.16 7.13 4.18
N ALA A 32 -20.80 6.60 5.23
CA ALA A 32 -22.21 6.89 5.54
C ALA A 32 -22.42 8.37 5.85
N VAL A 33 -21.55 8.97 6.67
CA VAL A 33 -21.61 10.41 7.00
C VAL A 33 -21.37 11.26 5.75
N SER A 34 -20.35 10.94 4.94
CA SER A 34 -20.08 11.69 3.71
C SER A 34 -21.22 11.58 2.70
N LEU A 35 -21.80 10.38 2.52
CA LEU A 35 -22.97 10.17 1.67
C LEU A 35 -24.18 10.94 2.16
N LEU A 36 -24.43 10.97 3.48
CA LEU A 36 -25.52 11.73 4.06
C LEU A 36 -25.37 13.24 3.80
N ILE A 37 -24.17 13.79 4.04
CA ILE A 37 -23.87 15.21 3.79
C ILE A 37 -24.11 15.57 2.32
N LEU A 38 -23.55 14.79 1.39
CA LEU A 38 -23.73 15.02 -0.04
C LEU A 38 -25.20 14.87 -0.46
N ALA A 39 -25.90 13.86 0.06
CA ALA A 39 -27.32 13.65 -0.22
C ALA A 39 -28.16 14.83 0.24
N VAL A 40 -27.95 15.33 1.46
CA VAL A 40 -28.66 16.50 2.00
C VAL A 40 -28.41 17.73 1.12
N LEU A 41 -27.16 18.02 0.76
CA LEU A 41 -26.80 19.18 -0.07
C LEU A 41 -27.36 19.08 -1.49
N ILE A 42 -27.29 17.90 -2.11
CA ILE A 42 -27.82 17.65 -3.46
C ILE A 42 -29.35 17.74 -3.45
N ILE A 43 -30.02 17.08 -2.49
CA ILE A 43 -31.49 17.12 -2.37
C ILE A 43 -31.95 18.55 -2.12
N ALA A 44 -31.31 19.27 -1.20
CA ALA A 44 -31.61 20.69 -1.00
C ALA A 44 -31.50 21.44 -2.34
N SER A 45 -30.36 21.33 -3.04
CA SER A 45 -30.08 22.06 -4.28
C SER A 45 -31.03 21.72 -5.44
N VAL A 46 -31.41 20.44 -5.59
CA VAL A 46 -32.33 19.97 -6.63
C VAL A 46 -33.76 20.38 -6.32
N CYS A 47 -34.18 20.26 -5.06
CA CYS A 47 -35.51 20.64 -4.58
C CYS A 47 -35.60 22.12 -4.20
N ALA A 48 -34.65 22.97 -4.62
CA ALA A 48 -34.65 24.40 -4.33
C ALA A 48 -36.00 25.10 -4.63
N PRO A 49 -36.70 24.83 -5.75
CA PRO A 49 -37.98 25.48 -6.03
C PRO A 49 -39.11 25.14 -5.05
N LEU A 50 -38.96 24.05 -4.27
CA LEU A 50 -39.92 23.61 -3.27
C LEU A 50 -39.52 24.00 -1.85
N LEU A 51 -38.20 24.11 -1.60
CA LEU A 51 -37.64 24.33 -0.27
C LEU A 51 -37.27 25.79 0.01
N ALA A 52 -37.01 26.59 -1.03
CA ALA A 52 -36.61 27.98 -0.86
C ALA A 52 -37.81 28.84 -0.43
N PRO A 53 -37.68 29.64 0.65
CA PRO A 53 -38.76 30.51 1.10
C PRO A 53 -39.03 31.68 0.14
N HIS A 54 -38.02 32.11 -0.64
CA HIS A 54 -38.11 33.23 -1.58
C HIS A 54 -37.43 32.89 -2.91
N GLY A 55 -37.70 33.65 -3.97
CA GLY A 55 -36.94 33.56 -5.21
C GLY A 55 -35.48 33.98 -4.99
N PRO A 56 -34.50 33.35 -5.65
CA PRO A 56 -33.07 33.62 -5.44
C PRO A 56 -32.63 35.02 -5.89
N ALA A 57 -33.47 35.72 -6.66
CA ALA A 57 -33.25 37.09 -7.13
C ALA A 57 -34.19 38.12 -6.48
N ASP A 58 -35.09 37.69 -5.61
CA ASP A 58 -36.06 38.57 -4.96
C ASP A 58 -35.33 39.44 -3.93
N ALA A 59 -35.21 40.73 -4.24
CA ALA A 59 -34.42 41.69 -3.48
C ALA A 59 -35.33 42.74 -2.83
N SER A 60 -35.09 43.03 -1.55
CA SER A 60 -35.79 44.05 -0.78
C SER A 60 -34.77 44.92 -0.04
N LEU A 61 -34.60 46.17 -0.47
CA LEU A 61 -33.65 47.09 0.19
C LEU A 61 -33.99 47.35 1.67
N ALA A 62 -35.25 47.16 2.07
CA ALA A 62 -35.67 47.27 3.47
C ALA A 62 -35.09 46.15 4.34
N ASP A 63 -34.82 44.98 3.74
CA ASP A 63 -34.29 43.79 4.41
C ASP A 63 -32.78 43.65 4.23
N ALA A 64 -32.09 44.67 3.68
CA ALA A 64 -30.65 44.63 3.48
C ALA A 64 -29.90 44.38 4.80
N PHE A 65 -29.06 43.35 4.82
CA PHE A 65 -28.35 42.87 6.01
C PHE A 65 -29.26 42.42 7.17
N ALA A 66 -30.49 41.95 6.89
CA ALA A 66 -31.35 41.41 7.92
C ALA A 66 -30.66 40.25 8.66
N HIS A 67 -30.77 40.24 9.99
CA HIS A 67 -30.26 39.16 10.81
C HIS A 67 -31.08 37.86 10.61
N PRO A 68 -30.50 36.68 10.91
CA PRO A 68 -31.24 35.42 10.89
C PRO A 68 -32.52 35.49 11.72
N GLY A 69 -33.68 35.19 11.13
CA GLY A 69 -34.98 35.37 11.76
C GLY A 69 -36.18 35.02 10.86
N GLY A 70 -37.37 35.47 11.26
CA GLY A 70 -38.67 35.00 10.75
C GLY A 70 -38.81 34.87 9.22
N SER A 71 -38.64 35.96 8.46
CA SER A 71 -38.71 35.93 6.99
C SER A 71 -37.42 35.47 6.32
N HIS A 72 -36.28 35.56 7.02
CA HIS A 72 -34.95 35.25 6.49
C HIS A 72 -34.20 34.30 7.43
N PRO A 73 -34.39 32.96 7.31
CA PRO A 73 -33.87 31.99 8.28
C PRO A 73 -32.36 32.05 8.49
N LEU A 74 -31.59 32.39 7.44
CA LEU A 74 -30.13 32.57 7.51
C LEU A 74 -29.71 34.04 7.42
N GLY A 75 -30.66 34.97 7.42
CA GLY A 75 -30.47 36.40 7.17
C GLY A 75 -30.58 36.76 5.69
N ALA A 76 -30.38 38.04 5.40
CA ALA A 76 -30.42 38.58 4.05
C ALA A 76 -29.11 39.30 3.67
N ASP A 77 -28.81 39.32 2.38
CA ASP A 77 -27.57 39.88 1.86
C ASP A 77 -27.60 41.41 1.71
N SER A 78 -26.60 41.99 1.02
CA SER A 78 -26.46 43.43 0.85
C SER A 78 -27.57 44.08 0.02
N ALA A 79 -28.25 43.29 -0.80
CA ALA A 79 -29.42 43.68 -1.59
C ALA A 79 -30.74 43.23 -0.93
N GLY A 80 -30.69 42.65 0.28
CA GLY A 80 -31.84 42.11 1.00
C GLY A 80 -32.45 40.88 0.34
N ARG A 81 -31.65 40.07 -0.36
CA ARG A 81 -32.09 38.75 -0.85
C ARG A 81 -31.85 37.69 0.22
N ASP A 82 -32.75 36.73 0.31
CA ASP A 82 -32.70 35.65 1.30
C ASP A 82 -31.48 34.72 1.09
N ILE A 83 -30.62 34.60 2.11
CA ILE A 83 -29.37 33.83 2.03
C ILE A 83 -29.64 32.33 1.86
N LEU A 84 -30.67 31.78 2.53
CA LEU A 84 -31.00 30.36 2.43
C LEU A 84 -31.43 30.00 1.00
N SER A 85 -32.33 30.80 0.42
CA SER A 85 -32.80 30.64 -0.95
C SER A 85 -31.63 30.71 -1.93
N ARG A 86 -30.72 31.69 -1.77
CA ARG A 86 -29.52 31.81 -2.60
C ARG A 86 -28.54 30.65 -2.40
N LEU A 87 -28.38 30.14 -1.18
CA LEU A 87 -27.48 29.02 -0.88
C LEU A 87 -27.94 27.74 -1.59
N ILE A 88 -29.22 27.44 -1.51
CA ILE A 88 -29.81 26.23 -2.08
C ILE A 88 -29.85 26.31 -3.61
N TYR A 89 -30.32 27.44 -4.18
CA TYR A 89 -30.26 27.65 -5.64
C TYR A 89 -28.83 27.71 -6.18
N GLY A 90 -27.91 28.31 -5.41
CA GLY A 90 -26.49 28.38 -5.74
C GLY A 90 -25.84 27.02 -5.86
N GLY A 91 -26.23 26.08 -4.98
CA GLY A 91 -25.76 24.69 -5.03
C GLY A 91 -26.10 24.00 -6.34
N ARG A 92 -27.25 24.31 -6.97
CA ARG A 92 -27.62 23.73 -8.27
C ARG A 92 -26.63 24.10 -9.38
N ASN A 93 -26.20 25.35 -9.42
CA ASN A 93 -25.26 25.84 -10.43
C ASN A 93 -23.82 25.39 -10.14
N THR A 94 -23.42 25.40 -8.87
CA THR A 94 -22.06 24.98 -8.47
C THR A 94 -21.86 23.46 -8.60
N LEU A 95 -22.78 22.65 -8.08
CA LEU A 95 -22.70 21.19 -8.21
C LEU A 95 -22.98 20.72 -9.64
N GLY A 96 -23.96 21.32 -10.30
CA GLY A 96 -24.27 21.00 -11.70
C GLY A 96 -23.09 21.27 -12.63
N GLY A 97 -22.40 22.40 -12.44
CA GLY A 97 -21.21 22.76 -13.19
C GLY A 97 -20.10 21.71 -13.05
N ALA A 98 -19.80 21.31 -11.81
CA ALA A 98 -18.82 20.27 -11.51
C ALA A 98 -19.16 18.92 -12.16
N VAL A 99 -20.45 18.53 -12.18
CA VAL A 99 -20.90 17.30 -12.84
C VAL A 99 -20.63 17.33 -14.34
N ILE A 100 -20.88 18.46 -15.02
CA ILE A 100 -20.60 18.58 -16.46
C ILE A 100 -19.10 18.49 -16.74
N ALA A 101 -18.28 19.23 -15.98
CA ALA A 101 -16.83 19.20 -16.13
C ALA A 101 -16.29 17.77 -15.94
N LEU A 102 -16.76 17.08 -14.90
CA LEU A 102 -16.36 15.73 -14.59
C LEU A 102 -16.80 14.71 -15.65
N ALA A 103 -18.04 14.79 -16.11
CA ALA A 103 -18.56 13.90 -17.15
C ALA A 103 -17.74 14.00 -18.43
N LEU A 104 -17.39 15.21 -18.85
CA LEU A 104 -16.57 15.43 -20.04
C LEU A 104 -15.12 14.97 -19.83
N ALA A 105 -14.54 15.23 -18.65
CA ALA A 105 -13.19 14.79 -18.30
C ALA A 105 -13.06 13.26 -18.32
N LEU A 106 -14.06 12.55 -17.78
CA LEU A 106 -14.13 11.09 -17.81
C LEU A 106 -14.31 10.57 -19.24
N PHE A 107 -15.22 11.17 -20.00
CA PHE A 107 -15.54 10.78 -21.37
C PHE A 107 -14.34 10.90 -22.31
N LEU A 108 -13.51 11.92 -22.15
CA LEU A 108 -12.31 12.12 -22.96
C LEU A 108 -11.11 11.34 -22.39
N GLY A 109 -10.86 11.47 -21.09
CA GLY A 109 -9.62 10.99 -20.48
C GLY A 109 -9.54 9.47 -20.31
N VAL A 110 -10.62 8.82 -19.86
CA VAL A 110 -10.60 7.38 -19.58
C VAL A 110 -10.46 6.54 -20.85
N PRO A 111 -11.26 6.74 -21.93
CA PRO A 111 -11.10 5.96 -23.15
C PRO A 111 -9.75 6.20 -23.83
N ALA A 112 -9.29 7.45 -23.88
CA ALA A 112 -7.99 7.79 -24.47
C ALA A 112 -6.84 7.14 -23.68
N GLY A 113 -6.91 7.16 -22.34
CA GLY A 113 -5.90 6.54 -21.48
C GLY A 113 -5.89 5.01 -21.60
N LEU A 114 -7.06 4.37 -21.63
CA LEU A 114 -7.18 2.91 -21.83
C LEU A 114 -6.56 2.50 -23.17
N TYR A 115 -6.88 3.24 -24.23
CA TYR A 115 -6.41 2.92 -25.56
C TYR A 115 -4.90 3.16 -25.70
N ALA A 116 -4.39 4.30 -25.20
CA ALA A 116 -2.97 4.62 -25.21
C ALA A 116 -2.13 3.63 -24.40
N GLY A 117 -2.54 3.34 -23.16
CA GLY A 117 -1.82 2.38 -22.31
C GLY A 117 -1.82 0.96 -22.87
N TYR A 118 -2.94 0.51 -23.44
CA TYR A 118 -3.06 -0.88 -23.91
C TYR A 118 -2.37 -1.11 -25.26
N ARG A 119 -2.47 -0.19 -26.22
CA ARG A 119 -1.82 -0.36 -27.54
C ARG A 119 -0.40 0.20 -27.61
N GLY A 120 -0.09 1.24 -26.85
CA GLY A 120 1.21 1.92 -26.91
C GLY A 120 1.51 2.51 -28.31
N GLY A 121 2.80 2.72 -28.59
CA GLY A 121 3.28 3.12 -29.91
C GLY A 121 2.99 4.59 -30.25
N TRP A 122 2.76 4.88 -31.54
CA TRP A 122 2.63 6.27 -32.03
C TRP A 122 1.41 6.99 -31.46
N PHE A 123 0.29 6.28 -31.25
CA PHE A 123 -0.92 6.88 -30.68
C PHE A 123 -0.65 7.36 -29.25
N ASP A 124 0.02 6.53 -28.45
CA ASP A 124 0.41 6.88 -27.10
C ASP A 124 1.33 8.11 -27.07
N ALA A 125 2.30 8.18 -27.99
CA ALA A 125 3.16 9.35 -28.13
C ALA A 125 2.36 10.62 -28.49
N ALA A 126 1.46 10.56 -29.47
CA ALA A 126 0.65 11.70 -29.93
C ALA A 126 -0.37 12.16 -28.87
N ALA A 127 -1.05 11.21 -28.23
CA ALA A 127 -2.00 11.50 -27.16
C ALA A 127 -1.30 12.08 -25.93
N SER A 128 -0.14 11.52 -25.54
CA SER A 128 0.66 12.03 -24.42
C SER A 128 1.21 13.43 -24.71
N TRP A 129 1.66 13.71 -25.93
CA TRP A 129 2.08 15.06 -26.34
C TRP A 129 0.93 16.07 -26.23
N SER A 130 -0.25 15.71 -26.76
CA SER A 130 -1.44 16.57 -26.70
C SER A 130 -1.86 16.84 -25.25
N VAL A 131 -1.83 15.82 -24.40
CA VAL A 131 -2.14 15.92 -22.97
C VAL A 131 -1.13 16.81 -22.24
N ASN A 132 0.16 16.68 -22.53
CA ASN A 132 1.19 17.54 -21.95
C ASN A 132 1.01 19.02 -22.37
N LEU A 133 0.59 19.27 -23.61
CA LEU A 133 0.27 20.61 -24.08
C LEU A 133 -0.90 21.23 -23.31
N VAL A 134 -1.98 20.47 -23.09
CA VAL A 134 -3.14 20.95 -22.32
C VAL A 134 -2.75 21.23 -20.87
N MET A 135 -1.95 20.37 -20.24
CA MET A 135 -1.48 20.53 -18.85
C MET A 135 -0.50 21.69 -18.66
N ALA A 136 0.18 22.12 -19.73
CA ALA A 136 1.04 23.30 -19.68
C ALA A 136 0.25 24.61 -19.55
N LEU A 137 -1.05 24.58 -19.88
CA LEU A 137 -1.91 25.75 -19.79
C LEU A 137 -2.44 25.93 -18.35
N PRO A 138 -2.23 27.10 -17.71
CA PRO A 138 -2.82 27.37 -16.40
C PRO A 138 -4.35 27.41 -16.49
N ALA A 139 -5.03 26.48 -15.84
CA ALA A 139 -6.48 26.30 -16.00
C ALA A 139 -7.29 27.58 -15.70
N MET A 140 -6.91 28.31 -14.65
CA MET A 140 -7.57 29.58 -14.31
C MET A 140 -7.43 30.62 -15.42
N VAL A 141 -6.24 30.75 -16.03
CA VAL A 141 -6.00 31.71 -17.11
C VAL A 141 -6.83 31.36 -18.35
N VAL A 142 -6.91 30.07 -18.70
CA VAL A 142 -7.73 29.60 -19.83
C VAL A 142 -9.22 29.86 -19.57
N LEU A 143 -9.71 29.63 -18.35
CA LEU A 143 -11.10 29.91 -18.00
C LEU A 143 -11.43 31.40 -18.05
N LEU A 144 -10.53 32.25 -17.58
CA LEU A 144 -10.65 33.72 -17.66
C LEU A 144 -10.72 34.19 -19.12
N ALA A 145 -9.79 33.72 -19.96
CA ALA A 145 -9.77 34.03 -21.39
C ALA A 145 -11.03 33.50 -22.11
N SER A 146 -11.43 32.27 -21.78
CA SER A 146 -12.62 31.63 -22.36
C SER A 146 -13.89 32.41 -22.04
N ARG A 147 -14.01 32.98 -20.83
CA ARG A 147 -15.12 33.87 -20.51
C ARG A 147 -15.11 35.14 -21.34
N ALA A 148 -13.95 35.76 -21.56
CA ALA A 148 -13.86 37.00 -22.34
C ALA A 148 -14.36 36.79 -23.78
N ILE A 149 -14.17 35.59 -24.33
CA ILE A 149 -14.54 35.23 -25.71
C ILE A 149 -15.97 34.67 -25.79
N LEU A 150 -16.31 33.73 -24.90
CA LEU A 150 -17.55 32.93 -24.94
C LEU A 150 -18.66 33.49 -24.04
N GLY A 151 -18.36 34.51 -23.24
CA GLY A 151 -19.29 35.15 -22.31
C GLY A 151 -19.34 34.52 -20.91
N PRO A 152 -20.14 35.10 -19.99
CA PRO A 152 -20.19 34.76 -18.57
C PRO A 152 -21.00 33.50 -18.24
N ASN A 153 -21.15 32.55 -19.18
CA ASN A 153 -21.99 31.37 -18.99
C ASN A 153 -21.24 30.26 -18.23
N VAL A 154 -21.65 30.01 -16.98
CA VAL A 154 -21.06 28.98 -16.10
C VAL A 154 -20.97 27.61 -16.77
N TRP A 155 -22.01 27.19 -17.51
CA TRP A 155 -22.05 25.88 -18.14
C TRP A 155 -20.98 25.71 -19.23
N VAL A 156 -20.75 26.76 -20.02
CA VAL A 156 -19.71 26.77 -21.07
C VAL A 156 -18.32 26.70 -20.46
N LEU A 157 -18.10 27.44 -19.37
CA LEU A 157 -16.83 27.42 -18.64
C LEU A 157 -16.54 26.04 -18.03
N MET A 158 -17.57 25.32 -17.60
CA MET A 158 -17.43 23.96 -17.08
C MET A 158 -17.14 22.92 -18.17
N ILE A 159 -17.63 23.12 -19.39
CA ILE A 159 -17.20 22.33 -20.56
C ILE A 159 -15.71 22.56 -20.82
N VAL A 160 -15.25 23.81 -20.84
CA VAL A 160 -13.81 24.12 -21.00
C VAL A 160 -13.00 23.48 -19.87
N LEU A 161 -13.44 23.60 -18.62
CA LEU A 161 -12.79 22.96 -17.48
C LEU A 161 -12.74 21.43 -17.60
N GLY A 162 -13.79 20.79 -18.11
CA GLY A 162 -13.82 19.35 -18.35
C GLY A 162 -12.76 18.89 -19.34
N VAL A 163 -12.53 19.66 -20.43
CA VAL A 163 -11.43 19.39 -21.38
C VAL A 163 -10.07 19.54 -20.69
N LEU A 164 -9.90 20.59 -19.87
CA LEU A 164 -8.65 20.84 -19.12
C LEU A 164 -8.39 19.77 -18.04
N ALA A 165 -9.44 19.15 -17.50
CA ALA A 165 -9.34 18.11 -16.48
C ALA A 165 -9.15 16.70 -17.06
N ALA A 166 -9.54 16.45 -18.31
CA ALA A 166 -9.40 15.16 -19.00
C ALA A 166 -7.97 14.56 -18.95
N PRO A 167 -6.88 15.35 -19.11
CA PRO A 167 -5.49 14.91 -18.86
C PRO A 167 -5.24 14.12 -17.58
N SER A 168 -5.91 14.48 -16.48
CA SER A 168 -5.68 13.86 -15.17
C SER A 168 -6.15 12.39 -15.16
N PHE A 169 -7.31 12.11 -15.78
CA PHE A 169 -7.79 10.75 -15.99
C PHE A 169 -6.96 10.00 -17.03
N TYR A 170 -6.59 10.66 -18.13
CA TYR A 170 -5.74 10.05 -19.16
C TYR A 170 -4.44 9.51 -18.56
N ARG A 171 -3.69 10.34 -17.81
CA ARG A 171 -2.39 9.94 -17.25
C ARG A 171 -2.51 8.79 -16.27
N LEU A 172 -3.49 8.85 -15.38
CA LEU A 172 -3.75 7.81 -14.38
C LEU A 172 -4.10 6.47 -15.05
N VAL A 173 -5.04 6.50 -15.97
CA VAL A 173 -5.51 5.29 -16.67
C VAL A 173 -4.39 4.73 -17.55
N ARG A 174 -3.73 5.58 -18.35
CA ARG A 174 -2.62 5.16 -19.22
C ARG A 174 -1.49 4.49 -18.43
N GLY A 175 -1.07 5.08 -17.30
CA GLY A 175 0.00 4.53 -16.47
C GLY A 175 -0.32 3.12 -15.97
N ILE A 176 -1.46 2.97 -15.29
CA ILE A 176 -1.89 1.67 -14.74
C ILE A 176 -2.06 0.62 -15.85
N VAL A 177 -2.63 1.01 -16.99
CA VAL A 177 -2.87 0.08 -18.11
C VAL A 177 -1.56 -0.34 -18.77
N ALA A 178 -0.58 0.57 -18.88
CA ALA A 178 0.73 0.25 -19.43
C ALA A 178 1.47 -0.79 -18.56
N ASP A 179 1.35 -0.69 -17.23
CA ASP A 179 1.93 -1.65 -16.29
C ASP A 179 1.24 -3.02 -16.41
N ILE A 180 -0.10 -3.03 -16.45
CA ILE A 180 -0.91 -4.26 -16.55
C ILE A 180 -0.71 -4.99 -17.88
N ARG A 181 -0.44 -4.26 -18.97
CA ARG A 181 -0.32 -4.86 -20.31
C ARG A 181 0.73 -5.98 -20.36
N GLY A 182 1.79 -5.89 -19.56
CA GLY A 182 2.88 -6.87 -19.51
C GLY A 182 2.66 -8.05 -18.55
N GLU A 183 1.50 -8.13 -17.89
CA GLU A 183 1.21 -9.18 -16.91
C GLU A 183 0.84 -10.52 -17.57
N LEU A 184 1.30 -11.61 -16.96
CA LEU A 184 1.14 -12.98 -17.49
C LEU A 184 -0.33 -13.39 -17.70
N TYR A 185 -1.27 -12.88 -16.91
CA TYR A 185 -2.69 -13.18 -17.08
C TYR A 185 -3.31 -12.48 -18.29
N VAL A 186 -2.76 -11.33 -18.71
CA VAL A 186 -3.18 -10.60 -19.91
C VAL A 186 -2.66 -11.34 -21.15
N ASP A 187 -1.43 -11.82 -21.10
CA ASP A 187 -0.84 -12.64 -22.16
C ASP A 187 -1.55 -13.99 -22.30
N ALA A 188 -1.86 -14.66 -21.19
CA ALA A 188 -2.66 -15.88 -21.19
C ALA A 188 -4.04 -15.67 -21.82
N ALA A 189 -4.70 -14.54 -21.51
CA ALA A 189 -5.98 -14.18 -22.12
C ALA A 189 -5.85 -13.99 -23.64
N ARG A 190 -4.78 -13.36 -24.10
CA ARG A 190 -4.50 -13.16 -25.53
C ARG A 190 -4.24 -14.48 -26.26
N VAL A 191 -3.43 -15.36 -25.67
CA VAL A 191 -3.14 -16.71 -26.23
C VAL A 191 -4.39 -17.59 -26.24
N SER A 192 -5.30 -17.41 -25.28
CA SER A 192 -6.61 -18.10 -25.26
C SER A 192 -7.62 -17.59 -26.31
N GLY A 193 -7.26 -16.61 -27.14
CA GLY A 193 -8.09 -16.11 -28.24
C GLY A 193 -9.11 -15.03 -27.86
N LEU A 194 -8.99 -14.42 -26.67
CA LEU A 194 -9.85 -13.29 -26.30
C LEU A 194 -9.48 -12.03 -27.10
N SER A 195 -10.49 -11.30 -27.58
CA SER A 195 -10.28 -10.03 -28.27
C SER A 195 -9.78 -8.94 -27.32
N ASP A 196 -8.97 -8.01 -27.83
CA ASP A 196 -8.46 -6.84 -27.09
C ASP A 196 -9.58 -6.11 -26.31
N ALA A 197 -10.73 -5.88 -26.94
CA ALA A 197 -11.85 -5.21 -26.30
C ALA A 197 -12.40 -5.98 -25.10
N ARG A 198 -12.44 -7.32 -25.19
CA ARG A 198 -12.90 -8.18 -24.10
C ARG A 198 -11.86 -8.30 -22.98
N ILE A 199 -10.57 -8.28 -23.33
CA ILE A 199 -9.47 -8.23 -22.36
C ILE A 199 -9.54 -6.92 -21.58
N VAL A 200 -9.64 -5.78 -22.27
CA VAL A 200 -9.75 -4.46 -21.64
C VAL A 200 -10.99 -4.38 -20.75
N ALA A 201 -12.15 -4.81 -21.25
CA ALA A 201 -13.40 -4.71 -20.51
C ALA A 201 -13.44 -5.60 -19.24
N ARG A 202 -12.87 -6.81 -19.32
CA ARG A 202 -13.01 -7.82 -18.26
C ARG A 202 -11.82 -7.88 -17.30
N HIS A 203 -10.62 -7.61 -17.77
CA HIS A 203 -9.39 -7.76 -16.96
C HIS A 203 -8.81 -6.40 -16.58
N VAL A 204 -8.73 -5.46 -17.53
CA VAL A 204 -8.07 -4.16 -17.30
C VAL A 204 -8.98 -3.18 -16.54
N LEU A 205 -10.23 -2.95 -17.01
CA LEU A 205 -11.17 -2.03 -16.36
C LEU A 205 -11.42 -2.37 -14.88
N ILE A 206 -11.37 -3.65 -14.54
CA ILE A 206 -11.56 -4.12 -13.18
C ILE A 206 -10.47 -3.62 -12.23
N VAL A 207 -9.24 -3.45 -12.72
CA VAL A 207 -8.11 -2.95 -11.92
C VAL A 207 -8.16 -1.42 -11.83
N VAL A 208 -8.46 -0.74 -12.95
CA VAL A 208 -8.40 0.72 -13.03
C VAL A 208 -9.61 1.41 -12.38
N ARG A 209 -10.74 0.71 -12.18
CA ARG A 209 -11.98 1.30 -11.62
C ARG A 209 -11.80 1.97 -10.26
N GLY A 210 -11.01 1.40 -9.35
CA GLY A 210 -10.78 1.96 -8.02
C GLY A 210 -10.10 3.32 -8.09
N PRO A 211 -8.91 3.39 -8.71
CA PRO A 211 -8.21 4.64 -8.98
C PRO A 211 -9.05 5.69 -9.74
N ILE A 212 -9.85 5.28 -10.75
CA ILE A 212 -10.75 6.21 -11.47
C ILE A 212 -11.76 6.86 -10.52
N ILE A 213 -12.37 6.09 -9.61
CA ILE A 213 -13.38 6.65 -8.72
C ILE A 213 -12.75 7.63 -7.71
N ILE A 214 -11.55 7.33 -7.22
CA ILE A 214 -10.81 8.26 -6.35
C ILE A 214 -10.50 9.55 -7.09
N GLN A 215 -9.96 9.43 -8.31
CA GLN A 215 -9.65 10.58 -9.16
C GLN A 215 -10.89 11.42 -9.48
N THR A 216 -12.05 10.77 -9.64
CA THR A 216 -13.35 11.42 -9.87
C THR A 216 -13.71 12.37 -8.74
N ALA A 217 -13.56 11.94 -7.49
CA ALA A 217 -13.86 12.78 -6.33
C ALA A 217 -12.86 13.95 -6.18
N LEU A 218 -11.57 13.70 -6.41
CA LEU A 218 -10.54 14.75 -6.36
C LEU A 218 -10.77 15.82 -7.43
N VAL A 219 -11.03 15.39 -8.67
CA VAL A 219 -11.31 16.32 -9.79
C VAL A 219 -12.61 17.07 -9.56
N ALA A 220 -13.65 16.43 -9.01
CA ALA A 220 -14.89 17.13 -8.64
C ALA A 220 -14.65 18.24 -7.61
N GLY A 221 -13.85 17.96 -6.57
CA GLY A 221 -13.48 18.96 -5.56
C GLY A 221 -12.71 20.15 -6.16
N VAL A 222 -11.72 19.86 -7.01
CA VAL A 222 -10.96 20.89 -7.74
C VAL A 222 -11.87 21.68 -8.67
N ALA A 223 -12.81 21.04 -9.36
CA ALA A 223 -13.74 21.72 -10.25
C ALA A 223 -14.66 22.69 -9.50
N ILE A 224 -15.21 22.26 -8.37
CA ILE A 224 -16.02 23.12 -7.48
C ILE A 224 -15.20 24.31 -6.99
N ALA A 225 -13.96 24.06 -6.54
CA ALA A 225 -13.08 25.11 -6.02
C ALA A 225 -12.68 26.12 -7.11
N LEU A 226 -12.32 25.66 -8.32
CA LEU A 226 -11.98 26.54 -9.45
C LEU A 226 -13.19 27.33 -9.93
N GLN A 227 -14.37 26.71 -10.02
CA GLN A 227 -15.61 27.40 -10.37
C GLN A 227 -15.94 28.50 -9.34
N ALA A 228 -15.95 28.14 -8.06
CA ALA A 228 -16.24 29.08 -6.98
C ALA A 228 -15.18 30.19 -6.91
N GLY A 229 -13.90 29.87 -7.13
CA GLY A 229 -12.81 30.83 -7.19
C GLY A 229 -12.94 31.82 -8.35
N LEU A 230 -13.35 31.36 -9.53
CA LEU A 230 -13.61 32.23 -10.68
C LEU A 230 -14.75 33.21 -10.38
N GLU A 231 -15.87 32.71 -9.87
CA GLU A 231 -17.01 33.54 -9.51
C GLU A 231 -16.68 34.48 -8.33
N PHE A 232 -15.84 34.03 -7.39
CA PHE A 232 -15.33 34.84 -6.29
C PHE A 232 -14.52 36.04 -6.77
N LEU A 233 -13.82 35.94 -7.90
CA LEU A 233 -13.10 37.07 -8.50
C LEU A 233 -14.04 38.10 -9.18
N GLY A 234 -15.37 37.94 -9.05
CA GLY A 234 -16.36 38.81 -9.71
C GLY A 234 -16.63 38.38 -11.16
N ILE A 235 -16.16 37.20 -11.53
CA ILE A 235 -16.12 36.70 -12.90
C ILE A 235 -17.25 35.66 -13.08
N GLY A 236 -18.42 35.95 -12.48
CA GLY A 236 -19.70 35.23 -12.64
C GLY A 236 -20.77 36.09 -13.34
N SER A 237 -21.97 35.56 -13.54
CA SER A 237 -23.15 36.37 -13.88
C SER A 237 -23.74 36.95 -12.59
N GLY A 238 -23.73 38.27 -12.44
CA GLY A 238 -24.19 38.95 -11.20
C GLY A 238 -25.65 38.68 -10.81
N SER A 239 -26.44 38.12 -11.72
CA SER A 239 -27.85 37.77 -11.53
C SER A 239 -28.08 36.31 -11.09
N THR A 240 -27.08 35.43 -11.20
CA THR A 240 -27.24 34.02 -10.84
C THR A 240 -26.66 33.74 -9.47
N ALA A 241 -27.44 33.12 -8.59
CA ALA A 241 -26.91 32.61 -7.33
C ALA A 241 -25.93 31.45 -7.59
N THR A 242 -24.75 31.54 -6.99
CA THR A 242 -23.72 30.50 -6.93
C THR A 242 -22.94 30.67 -5.63
N TRP A 243 -22.30 29.62 -5.12
CA TRP A 243 -21.55 29.73 -3.86
C TRP A 243 -20.34 30.67 -3.97
N GLY A 244 -19.68 30.73 -5.14
CA GLY A 244 -18.57 31.66 -5.36
C GLY A 244 -19.02 33.12 -5.41
N ALA A 245 -20.15 33.43 -6.07
CA ALA A 245 -20.69 34.78 -6.10
C ALA A 245 -21.16 35.24 -4.70
N MET A 246 -21.74 34.34 -3.92
CA MET A 246 -22.11 34.62 -2.52
C MET A 246 -20.87 34.91 -1.66
N LEU A 247 -19.76 34.19 -1.86
CA LEU A 247 -18.50 34.50 -1.18
C LEU A 247 -17.91 35.84 -1.59
N ASN A 248 -17.99 36.23 -2.87
CA ASN A 248 -17.52 37.54 -3.32
C ASN A 248 -18.28 38.67 -2.61
N GLU A 249 -19.61 38.56 -2.56
CA GLU A 249 -20.47 39.52 -1.88
C GLU A 249 -20.19 39.57 -0.38
N ALA A 250 -20.01 38.41 0.26
CA ALA A 250 -19.65 38.33 1.66
C ALA A 250 -18.29 39.00 1.95
N PHE A 251 -17.30 38.79 1.08
CA PHE A 251 -15.97 39.38 1.21
C PHE A 251 -16.01 40.91 1.08
N GLN A 252 -16.75 41.45 0.11
CA GLN A 252 -16.93 42.90 -0.05
C GLN A 252 -17.60 43.54 1.18
N ASN A 253 -18.43 42.78 1.90
CA ASN A 253 -19.19 43.26 3.05
C ASN A 253 -18.69 42.72 4.39
N ILE A 254 -17.47 42.17 4.44
CA ILE A 254 -16.96 41.42 5.60
C ILE A 254 -16.92 42.26 6.90
N GLN A 255 -16.65 43.56 6.77
CA GLN A 255 -16.60 44.48 7.91
C GLN A 255 -17.99 44.80 8.47
N ARG A 256 -19.04 44.68 7.65
CA ARG A 256 -20.41 45.04 8.04
C ARG A 256 -21.21 43.81 8.50
N ALA A 257 -21.08 42.70 7.80
CA ALA A 257 -21.84 41.48 8.06
C ALA A 257 -20.95 40.24 7.88
N PRO A 258 -20.07 39.93 8.85
CA PRO A 258 -19.10 38.84 8.73
C PRO A 258 -19.75 37.45 8.60
N LEU A 259 -20.98 37.29 9.09
CA LEU A 259 -21.73 36.03 8.99
C LEU A 259 -22.08 35.64 7.55
N LEU A 260 -22.07 36.59 6.60
CA LEU A 260 -22.36 36.30 5.19
C LEU A 260 -21.37 35.31 4.57
N MET A 261 -20.13 35.26 5.09
CA MET A 261 -19.08 34.38 4.55
C MET A 261 -19.24 32.93 5.03
N LEU A 262 -19.87 32.74 6.20
CA LEU A 262 -19.97 31.45 6.88
C LEU A 262 -20.74 30.42 6.05
N TRP A 263 -21.92 30.78 5.55
CA TRP A 263 -22.83 29.84 4.89
C TRP A 263 -22.32 29.28 3.56
N PRO A 264 -21.92 30.10 2.56
CA PRO A 264 -21.35 29.57 1.33
C PRO A 264 -19.99 28.89 1.56
N GLY A 265 -19.20 29.36 2.54
CA GLY A 265 -17.95 28.72 2.95
C GLY A 265 -18.16 27.31 3.52
N LEU A 266 -19.15 27.14 4.40
CA LEU A 266 -19.54 25.84 4.94
C LEU A 266 -20.05 24.90 3.85
N ALA A 267 -20.88 25.38 2.93
CA ALA A 267 -21.39 24.56 1.83
C ALA A 267 -20.24 24.04 0.95
N LEU A 268 -19.30 24.90 0.57
CA LEU A 268 -18.10 24.52 -0.19
C LEU A 268 -17.19 23.56 0.59
N GLY A 269 -16.89 23.88 1.84
CA GLY A 269 -16.02 23.10 2.70
C GLY A 269 -16.58 21.69 2.99
N LEU A 270 -17.86 21.60 3.37
CA LEU A 270 -18.54 20.33 3.63
C LEU A 270 -18.65 19.48 2.37
N THR A 271 -18.96 20.08 1.22
CA THR A 271 -19.02 19.35 -0.05
C THR A 271 -17.65 18.76 -0.40
N ASN A 272 -16.58 19.57 -0.33
CA ASN A 272 -15.25 19.11 -0.70
C ASN A 272 -14.72 18.05 0.29
N ALA A 273 -14.90 18.28 1.59
CA ALA A 273 -14.54 17.31 2.62
C ALA A 273 -15.31 15.99 2.45
N ALA A 274 -16.62 16.05 2.17
CA ALA A 274 -17.42 14.86 1.94
C ALA A 274 -17.00 14.09 0.68
N LEU A 275 -16.65 14.77 -0.42
CA LEU A 275 -16.12 14.13 -1.62
C LEU A 275 -14.79 13.40 -1.35
N VAL A 276 -13.86 14.06 -0.65
CA VAL A 276 -12.54 13.47 -0.31
C VAL A 276 -12.68 12.27 0.63
N LEU A 277 -13.48 12.42 1.70
CA LEU A 277 -13.71 11.33 2.66
C LEU A 277 -14.45 10.15 2.03
N LEU A 278 -15.43 10.43 1.15
CA LEU A 278 -16.11 9.38 0.40
C LEU A 278 -15.14 8.63 -0.52
N ALA A 279 -14.21 9.32 -1.18
CA ALA A 279 -13.19 8.70 -2.02
C ALA A 279 -12.27 7.77 -1.24
N ALA A 280 -11.80 8.23 -0.07
CA ALA A 280 -10.96 7.43 0.83
C ALA A 280 -11.69 6.17 1.31
N ALA A 281 -12.94 6.31 1.78
CA ALA A 281 -13.71 5.16 2.22
C ALA A 281 -14.05 4.20 1.06
N LEU A 282 -14.28 4.72 -0.14
CA LEU A 282 -14.51 3.89 -1.32
C LEU A 282 -13.27 3.11 -1.71
N ARG A 283 -12.08 3.74 -1.65
CA ARG A 283 -10.78 3.09 -1.83
C ARG A 283 -10.65 1.89 -0.91
N ASP A 284 -10.84 2.10 0.39
CA ASP A 284 -10.72 1.04 1.39
C ASP A 284 -11.64 -0.14 1.06
N THR A 285 -12.90 0.14 0.67
CA THR A 285 -13.85 -0.95 0.34
C THR A 285 -13.56 -1.68 -0.98
N LEU A 286 -12.84 -1.05 -1.91
CA LEU A 286 -12.52 -1.61 -3.24
C LEU A 286 -11.15 -2.31 -3.25
N GLU A 287 -10.21 -1.83 -2.44
CA GLU A 287 -8.88 -2.43 -2.20
C GLU A 287 -8.95 -3.61 -1.22
N ASP A 288 -10.06 -3.79 -0.49
CA ASP A 288 -10.38 -4.96 0.35
C ASP A 288 -10.68 -6.24 -0.48
N ARG A 289 -9.75 -6.53 -1.39
CA ARG A 289 -9.68 -7.71 -2.25
C ARG A 289 -8.94 -8.87 -1.58
N SER A 290 -9.00 -8.99 -0.27
CA SER A 290 -8.81 -10.30 0.37
C SER A 290 -10.04 -10.63 1.20
N PRO A 291 -10.95 -11.48 0.69
CA PRO A 291 -11.89 -12.10 1.57
C PRO A 291 -11.09 -13.02 2.49
N HIS A 292 -10.98 -12.65 3.77
CA HIS A 292 -10.91 -13.62 4.87
C HIS A 292 -12.07 -14.60 4.69
N ARG A 293 -11.82 -15.63 3.89
CA ARG A 293 -12.72 -16.74 3.68
C ARG A 293 -12.55 -17.54 4.95
N ARG A 294 -13.41 -17.27 5.95
CA ARG A 294 -13.78 -18.29 6.93
C ARG A 294 -14.38 -19.43 6.11
N GLY A 295 -13.51 -20.32 5.63
CA GLY A 295 -13.92 -21.59 5.07
C GLY A 295 -14.77 -22.32 6.11
N PRO A 296 -15.73 -23.15 5.68
CA PRO A 296 -16.46 -23.98 6.63
C PRO A 296 -15.42 -24.74 7.44
N ARG A 297 -15.48 -24.60 8.77
CA ARG A 297 -14.75 -25.42 9.73
C ARG A 297 -15.04 -26.88 9.36
N ARG A 298 -14.14 -27.48 8.59
CA ARG A 298 -14.10 -28.94 8.47
C ARG A 298 -13.74 -29.45 9.87
N PRO A 299 -14.40 -30.51 10.35
CA PRO A 299 -14.05 -31.10 11.64
C PRO A 299 -12.56 -31.39 11.64
N HIS A 300 -11.89 -30.99 12.72
CA HIS A 300 -10.50 -31.35 13.00
C HIS A 300 -10.25 -32.80 12.56
N ALA A 301 -9.32 -32.98 11.61
CA ALA A 301 -8.70 -34.26 11.44
C ALA A 301 -8.08 -34.62 12.80
N THR A 302 -8.47 -35.79 13.27
CA THR A 302 -8.08 -36.46 14.51
C THR A 302 -6.59 -36.24 14.82
N PRO A 303 -6.21 -36.01 16.10
CA PRO A 303 -4.82 -35.95 16.47
C PRO A 303 -4.13 -37.24 15.99
N ALA A 304 -2.98 -37.10 15.35
CA ALA A 304 -2.08 -38.19 15.02
C ALA A 304 -1.50 -38.77 16.31
N ALA A 305 -2.33 -39.52 17.05
CA ALA A 305 -1.91 -40.46 18.06
C ALA A 305 -1.51 -41.77 17.35
N ALA A 306 -0.35 -41.77 16.69
CA ALA A 306 0.34 -42.97 16.24
C ALA A 306 1.75 -42.64 15.71
N LEU A 307 2.62 -42.12 16.57
CA LEU A 307 4.08 -42.29 16.47
C LEU A 307 4.65 -42.28 17.90
N ALA A 308 4.23 -43.28 18.67
CA ALA A 308 4.91 -43.70 19.89
C ALA A 308 5.61 -45.01 19.57
N ASP A 309 6.72 -44.94 18.83
CA ASP A 309 7.82 -45.91 18.94
C ASP A 309 9.06 -45.37 18.23
N HIS A 310 9.82 -44.51 18.91
CA HIS A 310 11.25 -44.41 18.68
C HIS A 310 11.92 -44.10 20.02
N SER A 311 12.62 -45.13 20.50
CA SER A 311 13.70 -45.11 21.47
C SER A 311 14.25 -43.70 21.74
N ILE A 312 14.10 -43.28 23.00
CA ILE A 312 14.74 -42.12 23.59
C ILE A 312 16.26 -42.27 23.37
N SER A 313 16.79 -41.57 22.36
CA SER A 313 18.17 -41.11 22.38
C SER A 313 18.15 -39.83 23.20
N GLU A 314 18.60 -39.93 24.44
CA GLU A 314 19.03 -38.78 25.23
C GLU A 314 20.06 -37.96 24.42
N GLU A 315 20.09 -36.64 24.67
CA GLU A 315 21.01 -35.62 24.11
C GLU A 315 20.70 -34.94 22.76
N ARG A 316 19.51 -34.36 22.53
CA ARG A 316 19.33 -33.31 21.48
C ARG A 316 18.23 -32.29 21.81
N THR A 317 18.41 -31.46 22.84
CA THR A 317 17.55 -30.30 23.09
C THR A 317 18.25 -29.03 22.61
N GLY A 318 18.21 -28.78 21.31
CA GLY A 318 18.57 -27.47 20.76
C GLY A 318 17.51 -26.42 21.05
N LEU A 319 17.89 -25.15 21.05
CA LEU A 319 16.99 -24.02 21.22
C LEU A 319 15.86 -24.07 20.18
N LEU A 320 16.19 -24.24 18.90
CA LEU A 320 15.25 -24.52 17.83
C LEU A 320 15.52 -25.93 17.29
N SER A 321 14.48 -26.75 17.17
CA SER A 321 14.55 -28.06 16.53
C SER A 321 13.40 -28.23 15.52
N VAL A 322 13.75 -28.33 14.25
CA VAL A 322 12.84 -28.53 13.13
C VAL A 322 13.02 -29.97 12.64
N ARG A 323 11.92 -30.71 12.50
CA ARG A 323 11.92 -32.12 12.06
C ARG A 323 10.89 -32.37 10.97
N GLY A 324 11.34 -32.88 9.83
CA GLY A 324 10.48 -33.27 8.71
C GLY A 324 9.57 -32.15 8.21
N LEU A 325 10.00 -30.90 8.32
CA LEU A 325 9.17 -29.73 8.03
C LEU A 325 8.78 -29.71 6.55
N LYS A 326 7.47 -29.73 6.30
CA LYS A 326 6.89 -29.49 4.98
C LYS A 326 5.99 -28.27 5.03
N VAL A 327 6.16 -27.38 4.05
CA VAL A 327 5.35 -26.17 3.91
C VAL A 327 4.67 -26.23 2.56
N ALA A 328 3.35 -26.05 2.54
CA ALA A 328 2.54 -26.07 1.34
C ALA A 328 1.62 -24.87 1.24
N TYR A 329 1.40 -24.42 0.01
CA TYR A 329 0.50 -23.33 -0.34
C TYR A 329 -0.73 -23.86 -1.08
N THR A 330 -1.91 -23.46 -0.63
CA THR A 330 -3.15 -23.77 -1.34
C THR A 330 -3.30 -22.82 -2.54
N LEU A 331 -3.33 -23.37 -3.75
CA LEU A 331 -3.51 -22.62 -4.99
C LEU A 331 -5.00 -22.29 -5.24
N ALA A 332 -5.26 -21.38 -6.18
CA ALA A 332 -6.61 -20.92 -6.50
C ALA A 332 -7.53 -22.04 -7.03
N ASP A 333 -6.95 -23.08 -7.61
CA ASP A 333 -7.64 -24.29 -8.08
C ASP A 333 -7.91 -25.32 -6.96
N GLY A 334 -7.45 -25.04 -5.73
CA GLY A 334 -7.59 -25.90 -4.57
C GLY A 334 -6.52 -26.99 -4.45
N SER A 335 -5.56 -27.05 -5.37
CA SER A 335 -4.39 -27.93 -5.24
C SER A 335 -3.37 -27.36 -4.25
N ASP A 336 -2.54 -28.22 -3.67
CA ASP A 336 -1.46 -27.80 -2.78
C ASP A 336 -0.12 -27.84 -3.51
N LYS A 337 0.62 -26.74 -3.46
CA LYS A 337 2.01 -26.67 -3.91
C LYS A 337 2.93 -26.68 -2.69
N GLU A 338 3.64 -27.79 -2.52
CA GLU A 338 4.70 -27.89 -1.51
C GLU A 338 5.92 -27.07 -1.94
N VAL A 339 6.46 -26.26 -1.03
CA VAL A 339 7.61 -25.37 -1.24
C VAL A 339 8.79 -25.69 -0.32
N VAL A 340 8.55 -26.46 0.74
CA VAL A 340 9.58 -27.04 1.61
C VAL A 340 9.28 -28.52 1.76
N HIS A 341 10.27 -29.39 1.54
CA HIS A 341 10.08 -30.82 1.28
C HIS A 341 10.69 -31.74 2.34
N GLY A 342 10.40 -31.47 3.62
CA GLY A 342 10.77 -32.35 4.73
C GLY A 342 12.19 -32.08 5.20
N ILE A 343 12.42 -30.89 5.77
CA ILE A 343 13.75 -30.47 6.23
C ILE A 343 13.93 -30.67 7.73
N ASP A 344 15.17 -30.95 8.13
CA ASP A 344 15.61 -31.01 9.52
C ASP A 344 16.64 -29.91 9.78
N LEU A 345 16.39 -29.05 10.77
CA LEU A 345 17.26 -27.92 11.10
C LEU A 345 17.31 -27.74 12.62
N ASP A 346 18.51 -27.53 13.16
CA ASP A 346 18.69 -27.27 14.59
C ASP A 346 19.53 -26.02 14.79
N VAL A 347 19.14 -25.19 15.78
CA VAL A 347 19.92 -24.05 16.28
C VAL A 347 20.07 -24.21 17.79
N GLN A 348 21.30 -24.15 18.29
CA GLN A 348 21.62 -24.19 19.71
C GLN A 348 21.59 -22.79 20.33
N GLU A 349 21.56 -22.72 21.66
CA GLU A 349 21.78 -21.44 22.37
C GLU A 349 23.19 -20.92 22.08
N GLY A 350 23.32 -19.61 21.83
CA GLY A 350 24.58 -18.98 21.48
C GLY A 350 25.20 -19.43 20.14
N GLU A 351 24.47 -20.17 19.30
CA GLU A 351 24.93 -20.63 17.98
C GLU A 351 24.35 -19.75 16.87
N ILE A 352 25.17 -19.43 15.86
CA ILE A 352 24.72 -18.78 14.62
C ILE A 352 24.71 -19.83 13.50
N VAL A 353 23.51 -20.14 12.99
CA VAL A 353 23.31 -21.05 11.87
C VAL A 353 22.89 -20.28 10.63
N GLY A 354 23.68 -20.40 9.57
CA GLY A 354 23.37 -19.84 8.25
C GLY A 354 22.44 -20.76 7.46
N LEU A 355 21.30 -20.26 7.01
CA LEU A 355 20.44 -20.91 6.01
C LEU A 355 20.66 -20.21 4.67
N VAL A 356 21.29 -20.92 3.72
CA VAL A 356 21.85 -20.34 2.50
C VAL A 356 21.27 -20.98 1.25
N GLY A 357 21.18 -20.24 0.16
CA GLY A 357 20.75 -20.76 -1.14
C GLY A 357 20.23 -19.65 -2.05
N GLU A 358 19.89 -19.99 -3.28
CA GLU A 358 19.34 -19.03 -4.26
C GLU A 358 17.98 -18.45 -3.84
N SER A 359 17.61 -17.33 -4.47
CA SER A 359 16.26 -16.77 -4.32
C SER A 359 15.20 -17.81 -4.70
N GLY A 360 14.15 -17.94 -3.88
CA GLY A 360 13.10 -18.94 -4.11
C GLY A 360 13.43 -20.37 -3.66
N SER A 361 14.59 -20.63 -3.04
CA SER A 361 14.94 -21.98 -2.56
C SER A 361 14.14 -22.46 -1.33
N GLY A 362 13.37 -21.57 -0.69
CA GLY A 362 12.48 -21.89 0.44
C GLY A 362 12.93 -21.34 1.81
N LYS A 363 14.05 -20.60 1.87
CA LYS A 363 14.65 -20.10 3.14
C LYS A 363 13.68 -19.25 3.98
N THR A 364 13.09 -18.22 3.37
CA THR A 364 12.11 -17.35 4.02
C THR A 364 10.87 -18.12 4.47
N GLN A 365 10.49 -19.18 3.73
CA GLN A 365 9.36 -20.03 4.12
C GLN A 365 9.67 -20.86 5.36
N THR A 366 10.90 -21.38 5.46
CA THR A 366 11.40 -22.02 6.68
C THR A 366 11.37 -21.04 7.85
N ALA A 367 11.95 -19.85 7.70
CA ALA A 367 11.94 -18.80 8.73
C ALA A 367 10.51 -18.41 9.19
N PHE A 368 9.60 -18.17 8.24
CA PHE A 368 8.22 -17.79 8.53
C PHE A 368 7.40 -18.91 9.15
N SER A 369 7.73 -20.17 8.86
CA SER A 369 7.10 -21.31 9.53
C SER A 369 7.45 -21.36 11.02
N VAL A 370 8.70 -21.02 11.39
CA VAL A 370 9.13 -20.91 12.81
C VAL A 370 8.41 -19.75 13.51
N LEU A 371 8.28 -18.61 12.85
CA LEU A 371 7.57 -17.44 13.38
C LEU A 371 6.04 -17.61 13.40
N GLY A 372 5.50 -18.56 12.64
CA GLY A 372 4.06 -18.72 12.43
C GLY A 372 3.41 -17.61 11.60
N ILE A 373 4.18 -16.92 10.74
CA ILE A 373 3.73 -15.79 9.91
C ILE A 373 3.69 -16.13 8.41
N LEU A 374 3.49 -17.41 8.07
CA LEU A 374 3.39 -17.83 6.69
C LEU A 374 2.31 -17.00 5.95
N PRO A 375 2.62 -16.50 4.74
CA PRO A 375 1.66 -15.79 3.89
C PRO A 375 0.36 -16.56 3.66
N GLU A 376 -0.68 -15.84 3.26
CA GLU A 376 -2.01 -16.40 3.05
C GLU A 376 -1.97 -17.64 2.12
N GLY A 377 -2.68 -18.70 2.54
CA GLY A 377 -2.69 -20.00 1.85
C GLY A 377 -1.52 -20.93 2.22
N GLY A 378 -0.47 -20.41 2.85
CA GLY A 378 0.66 -21.17 3.37
C GLY A 378 0.33 -21.87 4.69
N ARG A 379 0.78 -23.11 4.84
CA ARG A 379 0.67 -23.87 6.10
C ARG A 379 1.81 -24.87 6.23
N VAL A 380 2.14 -25.21 7.47
CA VAL A 380 2.93 -26.40 7.79
C VAL A 380 2.05 -27.62 7.50
N SER A 381 2.35 -28.34 6.42
CA SER A 381 1.57 -29.52 5.99
C SER A 381 1.95 -30.78 6.75
N SER A 382 3.21 -30.89 7.19
CA SER A 382 3.70 -31.93 8.08
C SER A 382 5.00 -31.50 8.77
N GLY A 383 5.42 -32.26 9.78
CA GLY A 383 6.63 -32.03 10.54
C GLY A 383 6.37 -31.41 11.91
N SER A 384 7.46 -31.16 12.64
CA SER A 384 7.48 -30.60 13.99
C SER A 384 8.47 -29.43 14.02
N ILE A 385 8.10 -28.37 14.74
CA ILE A 385 8.96 -27.21 14.99
C ILE A 385 8.92 -26.95 16.49
N GLN A 386 9.99 -27.25 17.20
CA GLN A 386 10.09 -27.02 18.63
C GLN A 386 11.02 -25.85 18.94
N LEU A 387 10.57 -24.92 19.78
CA LEU A 387 11.37 -23.81 20.29
C LEU A 387 11.38 -23.88 21.81
N SER A 388 12.58 -24.02 22.40
CA SER A 388 12.77 -24.20 23.85
C SER A 388 11.90 -25.33 24.43
N GLY A 389 11.77 -26.43 23.66
CA GLY A 389 10.94 -27.60 24.00
C GLY A 389 9.43 -27.43 23.75
N GLN A 390 8.96 -26.27 23.29
CA GLN A 390 7.56 -26.03 22.96
C GLN A 390 7.29 -26.26 21.47
N GLU A 391 6.33 -27.14 21.15
CA GLU A 391 5.85 -27.34 19.77
C GLU A 391 5.13 -26.09 19.24
N LEU A 392 5.54 -25.65 18.05
CA LEU A 392 5.03 -24.48 17.35
C LEU A 392 4.09 -24.85 16.21
N ALA A 393 4.26 -26.02 15.58
CA ALA A 393 3.42 -26.42 14.47
C ALA A 393 1.96 -26.60 14.93
N GLY A 394 1.03 -25.87 14.30
CA GLY A 394 -0.39 -25.93 14.64
C GLY A 394 -0.79 -25.16 15.90
N LEU A 395 0.12 -24.38 16.51
CA LEU A 395 -0.26 -23.47 17.59
C LEU A 395 -1.31 -22.45 17.11
N PRO A 396 -2.28 -22.10 17.96
CA PRO A 396 -3.21 -21.02 17.63
C PRO A 396 -2.49 -19.68 17.61
N GLU A 397 -2.93 -18.74 16.77
CA GLU A 397 -2.32 -17.41 16.63
C GLU A 397 -2.14 -16.67 17.97
N ARG A 398 -3.06 -16.87 18.93
CA ARG A 398 -2.94 -16.27 20.27
C ARG A 398 -1.69 -16.76 21.02
N ALA A 399 -1.30 -18.02 20.85
CA ALA A 399 -0.10 -18.59 21.45
C ALA A 399 1.17 -18.17 20.67
N HIS A 400 1.12 -18.10 19.34
CA HIS A 400 2.24 -17.52 18.58
C HIS A 400 2.52 -16.07 18.99
N ARG A 401 1.47 -15.27 19.19
CA ARG A 401 1.61 -13.87 19.62
C ARG A 401 2.33 -13.72 20.96
N THR A 402 2.21 -14.67 21.88
CA THR A 402 2.93 -14.61 23.17
C THR A 402 4.41 -14.98 23.06
N LEU A 403 4.80 -15.67 21.99
CA LEU A 403 6.19 -16.08 21.72
C LEU A 403 6.94 -15.04 20.89
N ARG A 404 6.25 -14.35 19.98
CA ARG A 404 6.84 -13.31 19.14
C ARG A 404 7.23 -12.11 19.99
N GLY A 405 8.49 -11.69 19.86
CA GLY A 405 9.10 -10.60 20.61
C GLY A 405 9.76 -11.04 21.91
N THR A 406 9.26 -12.08 22.60
CA THR A 406 9.78 -12.54 23.91
C THR A 406 10.65 -13.79 23.82
N THR A 407 10.33 -14.70 22.91
CA THR A 407 11.04 -15.98 22.73
C THR A 407 11.73 -16.01 21.37
N VAL A 408 11.03 -15.55 20.32
CA VAL A 408 11.57 -15.42 18.97
C VAL A 408 11.37 -14.00 18.44
N ALA A 409 12.41 -13.44 17.83
CA ALA A 409 12.37 -12.15 17.16
C ALA A 409 12.82 -12.26 15.70
N TYR A 410 12.50 -11.23 14.91
CA TYR A 410 12.73 -11.18 13.48
C TYR A 410 13.38 -9.86 13.07
N ILE A 411 14.44 -9.93 12.26
CA ILE A 411 15.02 -8.80 11.55
C ILE A 411 14.69 -8.98 10.06
N PRO A 412 13.92 -8.06 9.46
CA PRO A 412 13.54 -8.14 8.05
C PRO A 412 14.67 -7.71 7.11
N GLN A 413 14.56 -8.11 5.84
CA GLN A 413 15.52 -7.88 4.74
C GLN A 413 15.75 -6.42 4.38
N GLU A 414 14.72 -5.56 4.46
CA GLU A 414 14.81 -4.16 4.02
C GLU A 414 14.48 -3.18 5.14
N PRO A 415 15.45 -2.39 5.65
CA PRO A 415 15.21 -1.61 6.85
C PRO A 415 14.18 -0.49 6.67
N MET A 416 14.26 0.24 5.56
CA MET A 416 13.48 1.44 5.33
C MET A 416 12.01 1.15 5.03
N SER A 417 11.70 0.01 4.43
CA SER A 417 10.33 -0.41 4.11
C SER A 417 9.61 -1.07 5.30
N ASN A 418 10.35 -1.48 6.34
CA ASN A 418 9.81 -2.13 7.53
C ASN A 418 9.60 -1.18 8.72
N LEU A 419 10.08 0.06 8.65
CA LEU A 419 9.72 1.12 9.59
C LEU A 419 8.58 1.95 9.01
N ASP A 420 7.51 2.18 9.79
CA ASP A 420 6.38 2.98 9.35
C ASP A 420 6.79 4.47 9.28
N PRO A 421 6.74 5.11 8.09
CA PRO A 421 7.20 6.49 7.91
C PRO A 421 6.29 7.52 8.59
N ALA A 422 5.09 7.15 9.01
CA ALA A 422 4.15 8.04 9.71
C ALA A 422 4.46 8.19 11.20
N PHE A 423 5.33 7.34 11.76
CA PHE A 423 5.66 7.29 13.18
C PHE A 423 7.14 7.55 13.42
N THR A 424 7.49 8.11 14.58
CA THR A 424 8.89 8.29 14.94
C THR A 424 9.53 6.95 15.31
N VAL A 425 10.86 6.88 15.21
CA VAL A 425 11.64 5.72 15.65
C VAL A 425 11.33 5.38 17.11
N GLY A 426 11.20 6.39 17.96
CA GLY A 426 10.91 6.19 19.37
C GLY A 426 9.51 5.63 19.65
N SER A 427 8.47 6.02 18.90
CA SER A 427 7.16 5.39 19.09
C SER A 427 7.20 3.91 18.70
N GLN A 428 7.86 3.58 17.59
CA GLN A 428 7.94 2.20 17.09
C GLN A 428 8.78 1.29 18.00
N LEU A 429 9.87 1.79 18.59
CA LEU A 429 10.67 1.02 19.55
C LEU A 429 10.01 0.84 20.91
N THR A 430 9.31 1.87 21.41
CA THR A 430 8.74 1.83 22.76
C THR A 430 7.43 1.04 22.84
N GLU A 431 6.66 0.98 21.75
CA GLU A 431 5.35 0.34 21.75
C GLU A 431 5.38 -1.17 22.07
N PRO A 432 6.26 -1.99 21.45
CA PRO A 432 6.40 -3.41 21.81
C PRO A 432 6.71 -3.61 23.28
N MET A 433 7.68 -2.87 23.83
CA MET A 433 8.06 -2.98 25.25
C MET A 433 6.93 -2.60 26.21
N ARG A 434 6.10 -1.62 25.85
CA ARG A 434 4.93 -1.24 26.66
C ARG A 434 3.85 -2.32 26.65
N HIS A 435 3.62 -2.95 25.51
CA HIS A 435 2.58 -3.96 25.36
C HIS A 435 2.98 -5.35 25.86
N ILE A 436 4.25 -5.72 25.67
CA ILE A 436 4.76 -7.06 25.97
C ILE A 436 5.32 -7.12 27.39
N LEU A 437 6.16 -6.14 27.78
CA LEU A 437 6.81 -6.11 29.09
C LEU A 437 6.02 -5.30 30.13
N GLY A 438 4.95 -4.60 29.73
CA GLY A 438 4.14 -3.78 30.61
C GLY A 438 4.84 -2.51 31.12
N LEU A 439 5.91 -2.07 30.46
CA LEU A 439 6.66 -0.88 30.87
C LEU A 439 5.83 0.39 30.74
N THR A 440 6.03 1.33 31.66
CA THR A 440 5.50 2.69 31.50
C THR A 440 6.17 3.38 30.30
N ARG A 441 5.54 4.45 29.77
CA ARG A 441 6.13 5.23 28.67
C ARG A 441 7.56 5.69 28.98
N LYS A 442 7.80 6.19 30.20
CA LYS A 442 9.12 6.64 30.63
C LYS A 442 10.13 5.50 30.66
N GLN A 443 9.81 4.38 31.33
CA GLN A 443 10.69 3.21 31.39
C GLN A 443 11.01 2.65 30.00
N ALA A 444 10.01 2.61 29.10
CA ALA A 444 10.22 2.18 27.73
C ALA A 444 11.13 3.12 26.95
N THR A 445 10.99 4.44 27.12
CA THR A 445 11.90 5.43 26.51
C THR A 445 13.32 5.27 27.04
N ASP A 446 13.50 5.16 28.36
CA ASP A 446 14.82 5.00 28.99
C ASP A 446 15.50 3.71 28.47
N ARG A 447 14.74 2.61 28.36
CA ARG A 447 15.23 1.35 27.78
C ARG A 447 15.52 1.46 26.29
N ALA A 448 14.70 2.18 25.51
CA ALA A 448 14.95 2.40 24.09
C ALA A 448 16.24 3.19 23.85
N VAL A 449 16.53 4.21 24.68
CA VAL A 449 17.80 4.95 24.62
C VAL A 449 18.98 4.01 24.86
N GLU A 450 18.88 3.13 25.87
CA GLU A 450 19.93 2.17 26.18
C GLU A 450 20.14 1.14 25.05
N LEU A 451 19.05 0.62 24.48
CA LEU A 451 19.12 -0.28 23.32
C LEU A 451 19.78 0.38 22.12
N LEU A 452 19.40 1.64 21.81
CA LEU A 452 20.02 2.40 20.74
C LEU A 452 21.51 2.65 21.00
N ARG A 453 21.91 2.86 22.24
CA ARG A 453 23.32 2.98 22.62
C ARG A 453 24.08 1.66 22.42
N GLN A 454 23.47 0.52 22.75
CA GLN A 454 24.06 -0.82 22.55
C GLN A 454 24.29 -1.14 21.07
N VAL A 455 23.36 -0.73 20.20
CA VAL A 455 23.53 -0.82 18.75
C VAL A 455 24.33 0.35 18.16
N GLU A 456 25.03 1.13 19.00
CA GLU A 456 25.94 2.25 18.66
C GLU A 456 25.32 3.34 17.77
N ILE A 457 24.05 3.64 17.99
CA ILE A 457 23.41 4.79 17.35
C ILE A 457 23.95 6.09 17.96
N PRO A 458 24.46 7.03 17.15
CA PRO A 458 24.89 8.32 17.64
C PRO A 458 23.67 9.15 18.09
N SER A 459 23.80 9.83 19.23
CA SER A 459 22.74 10.66 19.82
C SER A 459 21.39 9.93 19.88
N PRO A 460 21.28 8.82 20.65
CA PRO A 460 20.09 7.97 20.68
C PRO A 460 18.82 8.75 21.06
N GLU A 461 18.93 9.76 21.94
CA GLU A 461 17.83 10.63 22.33
C GLU A 461 17.29 11.47 21.17
N ASP A 462 18.16 11.90 20.25
CA ASP A 462 17.76 12.60 19.03
C ASP A 462 17.10 11.65 18.05
N VAL A 463 17.67 10.46 17.85
CA VAL A 463 17.17 9.47 16.90
C VAL A 463 15.77 8.98 17.26
N LEU A 464 15.44 8.83 18.55
CA LEU A 464 14.07 8.50 18.97
C LEU A 464 13.02 9.52 18.51
N ARG A 465 13.41 10.78 18.30
CA ARG A 465 12.53 11.86 17.83
C ARG A 465 12.41 11.93 16.31
N ARG A 466 13.31 11.26 15.59
CA ARG A 466 13.35 11.26 14.13
C ARG A 466 12.34 10.29 13.54
N TYR A 467 11.95 10.57 12.30
CA TYR A 467 11.22 9.66 11.44
C TYR A 467 12.18 8.76 10.64
N PRO A 468 11.72 7.61 10.12
CA PRO A 468 12.57 6.69 9.35
C PRO A 468 13.27 7.35 8.15
N HIS A 469 12.63 8.31 7.49
CA HIS A 469 13.22 9.03 6.35
C HIS A 469 14.31 10.06 6.74
N GLU A 470 14.55 10.28 8.03
CA GLU A 470 15.54 11.22 8.57
C GLU A 470 16.81 10.53 9.11
N ILE A 471 16.93 9.21 8.90
CA ILE A 471 18.07 8.40 9.32
C ILE A 471 18.65 7.62 8.12
N SER A 472 19.93 7.25 8.19
CA SER A 472 20.57 6.46 7.13
C SER A 472 20.07 5.01 7.13
N GLY A 473 20.27 4.27 6.03
CA GLY A 473 19.92 2.84 5.97
C GLY A 473 20.61 2.00 7.06
N GLY A 474 21.89 2.27 7.34
CA GLY A 474 22.61 1.61 8.44
C GLY A 474 22.05 1.94 9.83
N MET A 475 21.63 3.19 10.06
CA MET A 475 20.94 3.56 11.30
C MET A 475 19.57 2.89 11.41
N ALA A 476 18.82 2.80 10.31
CA ALA A 476 17.54 2.11 10.28
C ALA A 476 17.69 0.60 10.56
N GLN A 477 18.75 -0.03 10.05
CA GLN A 477 19.06 -1.42 10.35
C GLN A 477 19.39 -1.63 11.84
N ARG A 478 20.26 -0.78 12.41
CA ARG A 478 20.58 -0.80 13.85
C ARG A 478 19.31 -0.59 14.70
N VAL A 479 18.41 0.30 14.29
CA VAL A 479 17.09 0.50 14.93
C VAL A 479 16.24 -0.77 14.88
N LEU A 480 16.17 -1.47 13.75
CA LEU A 480 15.43 -2.72 13.66
C LEU A 480 16.03 -3.83 14.52
N ILE A 481 17.36 -3.93 14.57
CA ILE A 481 18.07 -4.86 15.47
C ILE A 481 17.71 -4.54 16.92
N ALA A 482 17.78 -3.26 17.33
CA ALA A 482 17.40 -2.81 18.66
C ALA A 482 15.93 -3.15 18.99
N GLY A 483 15.03 -3.00 18.02
CA GLY A 483 13.63 -3.39 18.14
C GLY A 483 13.45 -4.90 18.34
N ALA A 484 14.15 -5.71 17.53
CA ALA A 484 14.10 -7.16 17.60
C ALA A 484 14.58 -7.69 18.97
N ILE A 485 15.65 -7.12 19.54
CA ILE A 485 16.19 -7.54 20.83
C ILE A 485 15.52 -6.85 22.04
N SER A 486 14.59 -5.91 21.82
CA SER A 486 14.07 -5.02 22.87
C SER A 486 13.42 -5.74 24.05
N CYS A 487 12.83 -6.90 23.78
CA CYS A 487 12.11 -7.74 24.72
C CYS A 487 12.87 -9.04 25.09
N ASP A 488 14.20 -9.04 24.92
CA ASP A 488 15.13 -10.12 25.29
C ASP A 488 14.74 -11.51 24.75
N PRO A 489 14.63 -11.68 23.41
CA PRO A 489 14.33 -12.97 22.79
C PRO A 489 15.45 -13.99 23.01
N GLN A 490 15.11 -15.29 22.90
CA GLN A 490 16.08 -16.39 22.94
C GLN A 490 16.60 -16.74 21.54
N LEU A 491 15.72 -16.67 20.53
CA LEU A 491 16.04 -16.90 19.12
C LEU A 491 15.85 -15.62 18.30
N LEU A 492 16.83 -15.30 17.47
CA LEU A 492 16.76 -14.23 16.49
C LEU A 492 16.82 -14.82 15.07
N ILE A 493 15.80 -14.53 14.28
CA ILE A 493 15.81 -14.85 12.84
C ILE A 493 16.18 -13.58 12.10
N ALA A 494 17.32 -13.58 11.43
CA ALA A 494 17.81 -12.45 10.65
C ALA A 494 17.74 -12.79 9.17
N ASP A 495 16.81 -12.17 8.46
CA ASP A 495 16.59 -12.41 7.02
C ASP A 495 17.29 -11.32 6.23
N GLU A 496 18.40 -11.68 5.59
CA GLU A 496 19.22 -10.79 4.78
C GLU A 496 19.56 -9.45 5.48
N PRO A 497 20.10 -9.48 6.73
CA PRO A 497 20.23 -8.29 7.58
C PRO A 497 21.26 -7.26 7.09
N THR A 498 21.98 -7.55 6.01
CA THR A 498 23.02 -6.69 5.43
C THR A 498 22.73 -6.32 3.98
N THR A 499 21.60 -6.75 3.42
CA THR A 499 21.23 -6.42 2.05
C THR A 499 20.99 -4.91 1.91
N ALA A 500 21.42 -4.36 0.77
CA ALA A 500 21.32 -2.93 0.44
C ALA A 500 22.11 -1.96 1.38
N LEU A 501 23.10 -2.47 2.14
CA LEU A 501 24.05 -1.67 2.90
C LEU A 501 25.41 -1.61 2.20
N ASP A 502 26.20 -0.56 2.44
CA ASP A 502 27.58 -0.51 1.99
C ASP A 502 28.46 -1.50 2.78
N VAL A 503 29.57 -1.93 2.17
CA VAL A 503 30.45 -2.99 2.72
C VAL A 503 30.96 -2.66 4.12
N ARG A 504 31.17 -1.37 4.44
CA ARG A 504 31.64 -0.96 5.76
C ARG A 504 30.52 -1.09 6.80
N VAL A 505 29.33 -0.57 6.50
CA VAL A 505 28.17 -0.70 7.39
C VAL A 505 27.78 -2.17 7.55
N GLN A 506 27.86 -2.99 6.50
CA GLN A 506 27.65 -4.44 6.58
C GLN A 506 28.55 -5.08 7.64
N ALA A 507 29.87 -4.84 7.61
CA ALA A 507 30.80 -5.38 8.61
C ALA A 507 30.41 -4.95 10.03
N GLU A 508 30.06 -3.69 10.23
CA GLU A 508 29.62 -3.18 11.53
C GLU A 508 28.33 -3.87 12.04
N ILE A 509 27.39 -4.18 11.14
CA ILE A 509 26.17 -4.92 11.48
C ILE A 509 26.47 -6.39 11.85
N LEU A 510 27.37 -7.05 11.12
CA LEU A 510 27.76 -8.43 11.43
C LEU A 510 28.48 -8.51 12.79
N ASP A 511 29.38 -7.56 13.07
CA ASP A 511 30.04 -7.46 14.37
C ASP A 511 29.04 -7.20 15.51
N LEU A 512 28.03 -6.37 15.27
CA LEU A 512 26.94 -6.16 16.23
C LEU A 512 26.17 -7.46 16.51
N LEU A 513 25.81 -8.23 15.48
CA LEU A 513 25.12 -9.52 15.67
C LEU A 513 26.00 -10.53 16.43
N ARG A 514 27.31 -10.57 16.13
CA ARG A 514 28.27 -11.42 16.85
C ARG A 514 28.32 -11.07 18.33
N ARG A 515 28.47 -9.79 18.67
CA ARG A 515 28.45 -9.32 20.06
C ARG A 515 27.14 -9.61 20.77
N LEU A 516 26.00 -9.37 20.12
CA LEU A 516 24.69 -9.65 20.71
C LEU A 516 24.51 -11.14 21.00
N ARG A 517 25.02 -12.03 20.15
CA ARG A 517 25.09 -13.47 20.40
C ARG A 517 25.97 -13.77 21.62
N ASP A 518 27.18 -13.22 21.69
CA ASP A 518 28.15 -13.51 22.75
C ASP A 518 27.69 -12.98 24.13
N GLU A 519 27.12 -11.79 24.17
CA GLU A 519 26.70 -11.12 25.41
C GLU A 519 25.39 -11.69 25.98
N ARG A 520 24.49 -12.20 25.12
CA ARG A 520 23.12 -12.59 25.52
C ARG A 520 22.85 -14.09 25.38
N GLY A 521 23.78 -14.87 24.85
CA GLY A 521 23.56 -16.29 24.56
C GLY A 521 22.48 -16.52 23.48
N LEU A 522 22.27 -15.52 22.61
CA LEU A 522 21.20 -15.52 21.61
C LEU A 522 21.49 -16.56 20.53
N GLY A 523 20.56 -17.47 20.28
CA GLY A 523 20.62 -18.31 19.08
C GLY A 523 20.21 -17.50 17.85
N VAL A 524 20.94 -17.61 16.75
CA VAL A 524 20.68 -16.83 15.53
C VAL A 524 20.49 -17.76 14.34
N LEU A 525 19.34 -17.65 13.67
CA LEU A 525 19.13 -18.22 12.34
C LEU A 525 19.32 -17.10 11.31
N LEU A 526 20.46 -17.11 10.64
CA LEU A 526 20.82 -16.14 9.61
C LEU A 526 20.38 -16.67 8.24
N VAL A 527 19.35 -16.08 7.66
CA VAL A 527 18.94 -16.36 6.28
C VAL A 527 19.67 -15.41 5.35
N THR A 528 20.45 -15.94 4.41
CA THR A 528 21.20 -15.12 3.45
C THR A 528 21.45 -15.86 2.15
N HIS A 529 21.80 -15.14 1.10
CA HIS A 529 22.36 -15.72 -0.13
C HIS A 529 23.87 -15.45 -0.27
N ASP A 530 24.46 -14.64 0.62
CA ASP A 530 25.87 -14.26 0.60
C ASP A 530 26.72 -15.24 1.43
N LEU A 531 27.57 -16.00 0.75
CA LEU A 531 28.48 -16.96 1.37
C LEU A 531 29.65 -16.27 2.12
N GLY A 532 30.02 -15.05 1.76
CA GLY A 532 31.02 -14.26 2.49
C GLY A 532 30.53 -13.88 3.88
N VAL A 533 29.26 -13.48 4.00
CA VAL A 533 28.60 -13.24 5.31
C VAL A 533 28.60 -14.51 6.16
N VAL A 534 28.30 -15.66 5.54
CA VAL A 534 28.28 -16.96 6.23
C VAL A 534 29.67 -17.34 6.73
N ALA A 535 30.69 -17.14 5.90
CA ALA A 535 32.08 -17.40 6.23
C ALA A 535 32.57 -16.56 7.42
N ASP A 536 32.08 -15.33 7.53
CA ASP A 536 32.46 -14.41 8.60
C ASP A 536 31.72 -14.68 9.93
N LEU A 537 30.41 -14.94 9.89
CA LEU A 537 29.56 -14.90 11.09
C LEU A 537 29.07 -16.27 11.59
N CYS A 538 28.83 -17.25 10.71
CA CYS A 538 28.11 -18.48 11.08
C CYS A 538 29.03 -19.59 11.61
N ASP A 539 28.57 -20.31 12.63
CA ASP A 539 29.26 -21.50 13.15
C ASP A 539 28.97 -22.74 12.28
N ARG A 540 27.71 -22.85 11.82
CA ARG A 540 27.23 -23.90 10.91
C ARG A 540 26.43 -23.30 9.77
N VAL A 541 26.35 -24.06 8.69
CA VAL A 541 25.56 -23.69 7.51
C VAL A 541 24.70 -24.86 7.06
N ALA A 542 23.48 -24.54 6.64
CA ALA A 542 22.55 -25.42 5.97
C ALA A 542 22.25 -24.83 4.58
N VAL A 543 22.65 -25.53 3.54
CA VAL A 543 22.46 -25.13 2.14
C VAL A 543 21.14 -25.68 1.65
N MET A 544 20.28 -24.79 1.16
CA MET A 544 18.92 -25.06 0.74
C MET A 544 18.77 -24.85 -0.77
N ASN A 545 18.27 -25.88 -1.46
CA ASN A 545 17.97 -25.85 -2.88
C ASN A 545 16.58 -26.45 -3.12
N GLN A 546 15.74 -25.78 -3.92
CA GLN A 546 14.41 -26.24 -4.32
C GLN A 546 13.61 -26.87 -3.16
N GLY A 547 13.52 -26.19 -2.01
CA GLY A 547 12.73 -26.65 -0.87
C GLY A 547 13.39 -27.72 0.01
N ARG A 548 14.63 -28.14 -0.27
CA ARG A 548 15.36 -29.18 0.47
C ARG A 548 16.67 -28.65 1.03
N LEU A 549 17.07 -29.15 2.19
CA LEU A 549 18.45 -29.00 2.64
C LEU A 549 19.31 -30.04 1.92
N VAL A 550 20.24 -29.58 1.10
CA VAL A 550 21.10 -30.43 0.27
C VAL A 550 22.43 -30.72 0.96
N GLU A 551 22.90 -29.81 1.80
CA GLU A 551 24.14 -29.99 2.56
C GLU A 551 24.05 -29.25 3.90
N THR A 552 24.59 -29.83 4.97
CA THR A 552 24.63 -29.20 6.30
C THR A 552 25.89 -29.62 7.02
N GLY A 553 26.57 -28.68 7.67
CA GLY A 553 27.81 -28.96 8.38
C GLY A 553 28.36 -27.72 9.08
N THR A 554 29.56 -27.83 9.64
CA THR A 554 30.29 -26.63 10.09
C THR A 554 30.59 -25.74 8.90
N THR A 555 30.60 -24.42 9.11
CA THR A 555 30.90 -23.45 8.04
C THR A 555 32.20 -23.80 7.32
N ARG A 556 33.25 -24.16 8.08
CA ARG A 556 34.53 -24.60 7.51
C ARG A 556 34.42 -25.85 6.62
N GLN A 557 33.62 -26.84 7.02
CA GLN A 557 33.45 -28.05 6.22
C GLN A 557 32.73 -27.76 4.91
N VAL A 558 31.62 -27.04 4.96
CA VAL A 558 30.79 -26.78 3.77
C VAL A 558 31.50 -25.82 2.80
N LEU A 559 32.19 -24.79 3.30
CA LEU A 559 32.87 -23.83 2.42
C LEU A 559 34.15 -24.37 1.78
N HIS A 560 34.91 -25.25 2.46
CA HIS A 560 36.20 -25.75 1.96
C HIS A 560 36.13 -27.18 1.39
N HIS A 561 35.14 -27.97 1.80
CA HIS A 561 35.02 -29.39 1.45
C HIS A 561 33.58 -29.76 1.07
N ALA A 562 32.90 -28.87 0.33
CA ALA A 562 31.55 -29.08 -0.18
C ALA A 562 31.41 -30.43 -0.90
N GLN A 563 30.45 -31.23 -0.48
CA GLN A 563 30.16 -32.55 -1.06
C GLN A 563 29.02 -32.50 -2.08
N ASP A 564 28.03 -31.63 -1.87
CA ASP A 564 26.88 -31.57 -2.76
C ASP A 564 27.21 -30.77 -4.04
N PRO A 565 26.86 -31.27 -5.24
CA PRO A 565 27.14 -30.56 -6.50
C PRO A 565 26.53 -29.15 -6.56
N TYR A 566 25.36 -28.92 -5.94
CA TYR A 566 24.77 -27.59 -5.87
C TYR A 566 25.61 -26.65 -5.01
N THR A 567 26.07 -27.10 -3.84
CA THR A 567 26.95 -26.31 -2.99
C THR A 567 28.26 -25.97 -3.69
N GLN A 568 28.86 -26.93 -4.41
CA GLN A 568 30.07 -26.71 -5.21
C GLN A 568 29.84 -25.67 -6.31
N ASN A 569 28.70 -25.73 -7.01
CA ASN A 569 28.33 -24.76 -8.02
C ASN A 569 28.10 -23.37 -7.42
N LEU A 570 27.42 -23.28 -6.27
CA LEU A 570 27.17 -22.04 -5.56
C LEU A 570 28.48 -21.36 -5.13
N LEU A 571 29.43 -22.13 -4.58
CA LEU A 571 30.78 -21.65 -4.24
C LEU A 571 31.57 -21.23 -5.49
N GLY A 572 31.50 -22.01 -6.57
CA GLY A 572 32.18 -21.70 -7.83
C GLY A 572 31.63 -20.46 -8.54
N ALA A 573 30.39 -20.05 -8.24
CA ALA A 573 29.79 -18.82 -8.75
C ALA A 573 30.30 -17.56 -8.03
N VAL A 574 30.94 -17.69 -6.87
CA VAL A 574 31.54 -16.56 -6.13
C VAL A 574 32.90 -16.24 -6.75
N LEU A 575 32.98 -15.11 -7.47
CA LEU A 575 34.14 -14.72 -8.29
C LEU A 575 35.31 -14.10 -7.50
N ASP A 576 35.56 -14.51 -6.25
CA ASP A 576 36.61 -13.90 -5.40
C ASP A 576 38.04 -14.15 -5.88
N SER A 577 38.26 -15.17 -6.72
CA SER A 577 39.58 -15.51 -7.28
C SER A 577 39.83 -14.98 -8.69
N THR A 578 38.93 -14.17 -9.25
CA THR A 578 39.13 -13.61 -10.59
C THR A 578 39.97 -12.34 -10.49
N PRO A 579 41.13 -12.24 -11.17
CA PRO A 579 41.89 -10.99 -11.18
C PRO A 579 40.98 -9.85 -11.65
N PRO A 580 41.08 -8.65 -11.04
CA PRO A 580 40.26 -7.50 -11.44
C PRO A 580 40.40 -7.30 -12.95
N ARG A 581 39.28 -6.98 -13.61
CA ARG A 581 39.30 -6.67 -15.05
C ARG A 581 40.36 -5.61 -15.31
N GLU A 582 41.19 -5.83 -16.33
CA GLU A 582 42.19 -4.85 -16.72
C GLU A 582 41.51 -3.49 -16.96
N PRO A 583 42.18 -2.36 -16.62
CA PRO A 583 41.65 -1.03 -16.86
C PRO A 583 41.17 -0.90 -18.29
N TRP A 584 39.95 -0.39 -18.48
CA TRP A 584 39.40 -0.18 -19.81
C TRP A 584 40.34 0.70 -20.62
N GLN A 585 40.90 0.14 -21.69
CA GLN A 585 41.70 0.88 -22.65
C GLN A 585 40.79 1.40 -23.76
N PRO A 586 40.69 2.72 -23.97
CA PRO A 586 39.95 3.26 -25.11
C PRO A 586 40.55 2.69 -26.40
N GLY A 587 39.71 2.02 -27.19
CA GLY A 587 40.09 1.59 -28.54
C GLY A 587 40.49 2.80 -29.40
N PRO A 588 41.35 2.62 -30.42
CA PRO A 588 41.78 3.72 -31.27
C PRO A 588 40.56 4.43 -31.86
N THR A 589 40.47 5.73 -31.62
CA THR A 589 39.45 6.61 -32.22
C THR A 589 39.50 6.43 -33.72
N ARG A 590 38.46 5.82 -34.30
CA ARG A 590 38.24 5.86 -35.75
C ARG A 590 38.04 7.32 -36.12
N SER A 591 39.02 7.92 -36.79
CA SER A 591 38.86 9.22 -37.41
C SER A 591 37.71 9.13 -38.41
N ILE A 592 36.65 9.90 -38.17
CA ILE A 592 35.60 10.11 -39.15
C ILE A 592 36.20 11.07 -40.19
N PRO A 593 36.35 10.66 -41.47
CA PRO A 593 36.86 11.57 -42.50
C PRO A 593 35.89 12.74 -42.69
N ALA A 594 36.48 13.93 -42.86
CA ALA A 594 35.81 15.22 -42.97
C ALA A 594 34.93 15.36 -44.23
#